data_AF-K9WNZ2-F1
#
_entry.id   AF-K9WNZ2-F1
#
_cell.length_a   1.000
_cell.length_b   1.000
_cell.length_c   1.000
_cell.angle_alpha   90.00
_cell.angle_beta   90.00
_cell.angle_gamma   90.00
#
_symmetry.space_group_name_H-M   'P 1'
#
loop_
_entity.id
_entity.type
_entity.pdbx_description
1 polymer ?
#
loop_
_entity_poly.entity_id
_entity_poly.type
_entity_poly.pdbx_seq_one_letter_code
_entity_poly.pdbx_strand_id
1 'polypeptide(L)'
;MLASSIIPIQIAALSLSILLASRQEGEHSVIAPVSVQSPAKLGLSLYERYGGSEKLRLPQALADGKRITFQDIDEILDFFENAEIDQEKPGWGNQQYPSVDWIRWLLMGGDKSWQWANTVKELARDIDEKLIGE
;
A
#
# COMPACT_ATOMS: atom_id res chain seq x y z
N MET A 1 -39.25 -37.63 24.46
CA MET A 1 -37.78 -37.48 24.46
C MET A 1 -37.39 -36.73 23.19
N LEU A 2 -36.96 -35.48 23.35
CA LEU A 2 -36.68 -34.53 22.26
C LEU A 2 -35.21 -34.63 21.87
N ALA A 3 -34.90 -35.44 20.86
CA ALA A 3 -33.55 -35.50 20.29
C ALA A 3 -33.67 -35.63 18.77
N SER A 4 -34.18 -34.59 18.10
CA SER A 4 -34.25 -34.61 16.62
C SER A 4 -34.20 -33.22 15.99
N SER A 5 -33.49 -32.27 16.59
CA SER A 5 -33.32 -30.92 16.01
C SER A 5 -32.00 -30.28 16.44
N ILE A 6 -30.88 -30.92 16.12
CA ILE A 6 -29.53 -30.34 16.36
C ILE A 6 -28.69 -30.40 15.08
N ILE A 7 -28.85 -31.45 14.27
CA ILE A 7 -28.11 -31.67 13.02
C ILE A 7 -28.25 -30.51 12.00
N PRO A 8 -29.44 -29.98 11.65
CA PRO A 8 -29.53 -28.92 10.65
C PRO A 8 -28.93 -27.59 11.12
N ILE A 9 -28.97 -27.32 12.44
CA ILE A 9 -28.40 -26.11 13.04
C ILE A 9 -26.87 -26.18 12.99
N GLN A 10 -26.28 -27.34 13.27
CA GLN A 10 -24.84 -27.54 13.21
C GLN A 10 -24.28 -27.36 11.79
N ILE A 11 -25.00 -27.87 10.78
CA ILE A 11 -24.61 -27.71 9.36
C ILE A 11 -24.67 -26.24 8.95
N ALA A 12 -25.74 -25.52 9.30
CA ALA A 12 -25.85 -24.09 9.00
C ALA A 12 -24.73 -23.26 9.67
N ALA A 13 -24.38 -23.57 10.91
CA ALA A 13 -23.29 -22.91 11.64
C ALA A 13 -21.91 -23.19 11.03
N LEU A 14 -21.66 -24.42 10.57
CA LEU A 14 -20.43 -24.80 9.85
C LEU A 14 -20.34 -24.09 8.50
N SER A 15 -21.41 -24.07 7.71
CA SER A 15 -21.46 -23.34 6.44
C SER A 15 -21.25 -21.85 6.63
N LEU A 16 -21.82 -21.26 7.67
CA LEU A 16 -21.62 -19.85 8.01
C LEU A 16 -20.19 -19.57 8.48
N SER A 17 -19.58 -20.50 9.25
CA SER A 17 -18.19 -20.37 9.70
C SER A 17 -17.20 -20.50 8.55
N ILE A 18 -17.46 -21.42 7.61
CA ILE A 18 -16.68 -21.57 6.38
C ILE A 18 -16.86 -20.34 5.50
N LEU A 19 -18.08 -19.83 5.34
CA LEU A 19 -18.38 -18.61 4.58
C LEU A 19 -17.75 -17.36 5.21
N LEU A 20 -17.73 -17.24 6.53
CA LEU A 20 -17.01 -16.16 7.21
C LEU A 20 -15.49 -16.31 7.12
N ALA A 21 -14.98 -17.55 7.17
CA ALA A 21 -13.57 -17.83 6.99
C ALA A 21 -13.10 -17.54 5.55
N SER A 22 -13.93 -17.82 4.54
CA SER A 22 -13.67 -17.46 3.14
C SER A 22 -13.95 -15.98 2.85
N ARG A 23 -14.70 -15.27 3.70
CA ARG A 23 -14.84 -13.80 3.60
C ARG A 23 -13.56 -13.04 3.95
N GLN A 24 -12.53 -13.73 4.47
CA GLN A 24 -11.17 -13.19 4.62
C GLN A 24 -10.31 -13.39 3.36
N GLU A 25 -10.90 -13.82 2.23
CA GLU A 25 -10.21 -13.83 0.94
C GLU A 25 -9.95 -12.40 0.45
N GLY A 26 -8.66 -12.06 0.36
CA GLY A 26 -8.18 -10.97 -0.49
C GLY A 26 -7.60 -9.75 0.22
N GLU A 27 -6.67 -9.90 1.17
CA GLU A 27 -5.69 -8.82 1.38
C GLU A 27 -4.75 -8.81 0.16
N HIS A 28 -5.27 -8.27 -0.95
CA HIS A 28 -4.52 -8.09 -2.18
C HIS A 28 -3.31 -7.25 -1.86
N SER A 29 -2.14 -7.87 -1.96
CA SER A 29 -0.88 -7.29 -1.54
C SER A 29 0.14 -7.38 -2.66
N VAL A 30 0.98 -6.36 -2.72
CA VAL A 30 2.02 -6.20 -3.73
C VAL A 30 3.34 -5.87 -3.05
N ILE A 31 4.43 -6.11 -3.77
CA ILE A 31 5.79 -5.73 -3.34
C ILE A 31 6.29 -4.67 -4.30
N ALA A 32 6.75 -3.55 -3.74
CA ALA A 32 7.30 -2.46 -4.53
C ALA A 32 8.52 -2.91 -5.35
N PRO A 33 8.63 -2.54 -6.64
CA PRO A 33 9.80 -2.83 -7.45
C PRO A 33 11.01 -1.99 -6.98
N VAL A 34 12.22 -2.41 -7.32
CA VAL A 34 13.48 -1.74 -6.91
C VAL A 34 13.51 -0.25 -7.27
N SER A 35 12.87 0.14 -8.37
CA SER A 35 12.72 1.54 -8.81
C SER A 35 11.93 2.42 -7.84
N VAL A 36 11.08 1.83 -7.00
CA VAL A 36 10.31 2.48 -5.92
C VAL A 36 11.03 2.34 -4.58
N GLN A 37 11.63 1.17 -4.31
CA GLN A 37 12.37 0.92 -3.08
C GLN A 37 13.57 1.87 -2.92
N SER A 38 14.29 2.16 -4.01
CA SER A 38 15.54 2.94 -3.96
C SER A 38 15.29 4.41 -3.55
N PRO A 39 14.31 5.13 -4.14
CA PRO A 39 13.90 6.44 -3.64
C PRO A 39 13.40 6.41 -2.19
N ALA A 40 12.59 5.42 -1.80
CA ALA A 40 12.10 5.29 -0.43
C ALA A 40 13.25 5.15 0.60
N LYS A 41 14.28 4.35 0.28
CA LYS A 41 15.50 4.23 1.09
C LYS A 41 16.24 5.56 1.23
N LEU A 42 16.38 6.30 0.12
CA LEU A 42 17.00 7.62 0.13
C LEU A 42 16.17 8.61 0.97
N GLY A 43 14.85 8.61 0.80
CA GLY A 43 13.92 9.44 1.55
C GLY A 43 14.03 9.22 3.06
N LEU A 44 14.04 7.95 3.50
CA LEU A 44 14.26 7.61 4.92
C LEU A 44 15.62 8.08 5.43
N SER A 45 16.68 7.87 4.66
CA SER A 45 18.04 8.29 5.04
C SER A 45 18.15 9.81 5.19
N LEU A 46 17.48 10.57 4.33
CA LEU A 46 17.41 12.03 4.43
C LEU A 46 16.52 12.46 5.59
N TYR A 47 15.36 11.83 5.75
CA TYR A 47 14.42 12.11 6.85
C TYR A 47 15.13 11.97 8.20
N GLU A 48 15.86 10.87 8.44
CA GLU A 48 16.66 10.67 9.65
C GLU A 48 17.75 11.74 9.82
N ARG A 49 18.48 12.06 8.74
CA ARG A 49 19.57 13.05 8.77
C ARG A 49 19.08 14.45 9.13
N TYR A 50 17.91 14.85 8.63
CA TYR A 50 17.40 16.22 8.79
C TYR A 50 16.36 16.35 9.92
N GLY A 51 16.37 15.43 10.90
CA GLY A 51 15.67 15.58 12.18
C GLY A 51 14.35 14.81 12.31
N GLY A 52 13.98 14.02 11.30
CA GLY A 52 12.93 13.03 11.41
C GLY A 52 13.35 11.89 12.35
N SER A 53 12.44 11.48 13.24
CA SER A 53 12.74 10.44 14.23
C SER A 53 11.62 9.41 14.37
N GLU A 54 10.44 9.69 13.84
CA GLU A 54 9.32 8.74 13.88
C GLU A 54 9.48 7.68 12.79
N LYS A 55 9.14 6.44 13.11
CA LYS A 55 9.13 5.36 12.12
C LYS A 55 7.89 5.48 11.27
N LEU A 56 8.08 5.71 9.98
CA LEU A 56 7.01 5.77 8.99
C LEU A 56 6.76 4.38 8.41
N ARG A 57 5.61 3.78 8.74
CA ARG A 57 5.27 2.39 8.38
C ARG A 57 5.38 2.14 6.87
N LEU A 58 4.69 2.95 6.05
CA LEU A 58 4.60 2.74 4.60
C LEU A 58 5.93 3.01 3.89
N PRO A 59 6.61 4.17 4.10
CA PRO A 59 7.95 4.39 3.55
C PRO A 59 8.96 3.29 3.92
N GLN A 60 8.92 2.78 5.15
CA GLN A 60 9.76 1.65 5.56
C GLN A 60 9.40 0.36 4.82
N ALA A 61 8.11 0.06 4.66
CA ALA A 61 7.67 -1.11 3.91
C ALA A 61 8.10 -1.05 2.44
N LEU A 62 7.97 0.12 1.80
CA LEU A 62 8.48 0.37 0.46
C LEU A 62 9.99 0.18 0.37
N ALA A 63 10.75 0.79 1.28
CA ALA A 63 12.21 0.68 1.31
C ALA A 63 12.67 -0.77 1.50
N ASP A 64 12.03 -1.52 2.38
CA ASP A 64 12.41 -2.91 2.68
C ASP A 64 11.93 -3.92 1.63
N GLY A 65 11.12 -3.49 0.65
CA GLY A 65 10.48 -4.42 -0.29
C GLY A 65 9.52 -5.39 0.41
N LYS A 66 8.82 -4.92 1.44
CA LYS A 66 7.79 -5.69 2.15
C LYS A 66 6.50 -5.70 1.35
N ARG A 67 5.64 -6.68 1.65
CA ARG A 67 4.25 -6.68 1.14
C ARG A 67 3.52 -5.48 1.72
N ILE A 68 2.79 -4.78 0.86
CA ILE A 68 1.87 -3.70 1.19
C ILE A 68 0.50 -4.01 0.62
N THR A 69 -0.55 -3.46 1.20
CA THR A 69 -1.95 -3.74 0.81
C THR A 69 -2.40 -2.84 -0.34
N PHE A 70 -3.55 -3.12 -0.95
CA PHE A 70 -4.17 -2.18 -1.89
C PHE A 70 -4.60 -0.86 -1.22
N GLN A 71 -4.90 -0.87 0.09
CA GLN A 71 -5.13 0.37 0.84
C GLN A 71 -3.84 1.20 0.92
N ASP A 72 -2.68 0.57 1.06
CA ASP A 72 -1.39 1.26 0.99
C ASP A 72 -1.13 1.85 -0.40
N ILE A 73 -1.60 1.17 -1.46
CA ILE A 73 -1.53 1.70 -2.84
C ILE A 73 -2.42 2.94 -2.99
N ASP A 74 -3.62 2.92 -2.41
CA ASP A 74 -4.50 4.09 -2.38
C ASP A 74 -3.85 5.26 -1.63
N GLU A 75 -3.19 4.99 -0.48
CA GLU A 75 -2.42 6.01 0.26
C GLU A 75 -1.29 6.64 -0.58
N ILE A 76 -0.63 5.85 -1.42
CA ILE A 76 0.39 6.36 -2.36
C ILE A 76 -0.24 7.29 -3.39
N LEU A 77 -1.35 6.87 -4.02
CA LEU A 77 -2.01 7.66 -5.05
C LEU A 77 -2.59 8.96 -4.48
N ASP A 78 -3.27 8.88 -3.34
CA ASP A 78 -3.83 10.03 -2.64
C ASP A 78 -2.75 11.07 -2.31
N PHE A 79 -1.55 10.61 -1.92
CA PHE A 79 -0.42 11.52 -1.71
C PHE A 79 -0.05 12.27 -2.99
N PHE A 80 0.13 11.57 -4.12
CA PHE A 80 0.56 12.21 -5.36
C PHE A 80 -0.52 13.10 -6.00
N GLU A 81 -1.79 12.83 -5.74
CA GLU A 81 -2.90 13.64 -6.25
C GLU A 81 -3.15 14.89 -5.40
N ASN A 82 -3.01 14.79 -4.08
CA ASN A 82 -3.46 15.84 -3.15
C ASN A 82 -2.32 16.57 -2.44
N ALA A 83 -1.10 16.04 -2.44
CA ALA A 83 0.01 16.73 -1.78
C ALA A 83 0.43 17.95 -2.59
N GLU A 84 0.34 19.12 -1.96
CA GLU A 84 0.94 20.36 -2.45
C GLU A 84 2.48 20.23 -2.38
N ILE A 85 3.09 19.76 -3.46
CA ILE A 85 4.52 19.58 -3.60
C ILE A 85 5.07 20.61 -4.58
N ASP A 86 5.93 21.49 -4.08
CA ASP A 86 6.66 22.47 -4.89
C ASP A 86 8.00 21.88 -5.35
N GLN A 87 8.05 21.42 -6.60
CA GLN A 87 9.26 20.86 -7.21
C GLN A 87 10.27 21.94 -7.67
N GLU A 88 9.86 23.20 -7.72
CA GLU A 88 10.73 24.32 -8.11
C GLU A 88 11.45 24.94 -6.91
N LYS A 89 11.03 24.59 -5.71
CA LYS A 89 11.59 25.07 -4.45
C LYS A 89 13.09 24.75 -4.33
N PRO A 90 13.90 25.68 -3.78
CA PRO A 90 15.31 25.41 -3.50
C PRO A 90 15.49 24.14 -2.66
N GLY A 91 16.41 23.29 -3.10
CA GLY A 91 16.70 22.01 -2.44
C GLY A 91 15.96 20.81 -3.04
N TRP A 92 15.05 21.00 -4.00
CA TRP A 92 14.54 19.88 -4.80
C TRP A 92 15.69 19.16 -5.52
N GLY A 93 15.75 17.84 -5.42
CA GLY A 93 16.84 17.06 -6.03
C GLY A 93 18.19 17.12 -5.31
N ASN A 94 18.34 17.87 -4.21
CA ASN A 94 19.64 18.10 -3.56
C ASN A 94 19.81 17.26 -2.29
N GLN A 95 20.67 16.24 -2.30
CA GLN A 95 20.91 15.38 -1.12
C GLN A 95 21.65 16.08 0.04
N GLN A 96 22.41 17.14 -0.24
CA GLN A 96 23.15 17.90 0.76
C GLN A 96 22.32 18.98 1.42
N TYR A 97 21.33 19.51 0.71
CA TYR A 97 20.41 20.53 1.21
C TYR A 97 19.01 20.27 0.65
N PRO A 98 18.37 19.16 1.07
CA PRO A 98 17.10 18.75 0.50
C PRO A 98 15.98 19.67 0.97
N SER A 99 15.01 19.94 0.08
CA SER A 99 13.75 20.51 0.51
C SER A 99 12.93 19.44 1.25
N VAL A 100 12.08 19.89 2.19
CA VAL A 100 11.15 19.00 2.92
C VAL A 100 10.24 18.27 1.93
N ASP A 101 9.77 18.97 0.91
CA ASP A 101 8.86 18.42 -0.11
C ASP A 101 9.54 17.32 -0.94
N TRP A 102 10.83 17.46 -1.23
CA TRP A 102 11.59 16.41 -1.91
C TRP A 102 11.81 15.18 -1.02
N ILE A 103 12.06 15.35 0.29
CA ILE A 103 12.11 14.21 1.23
C ILE A 103 10.77 13.48 1.25
N ARG A 104 9.66 14.20 1.36
CA ARG A 104 8.30 13.62 1.35
C ARG A 104 8.03 12.85 0.04
N TRP A 105 8.41 13.43 -1.10
CA TRP A 105 8.31 12.78 -2.40
C TRP A 105 9.08 11.46 -2.45
N LEU A 106 10.32 11.46 -1.97
CA LEU A 106 11.17 10.28 -1.92
C LEU A 106 10.65 9.21 -0.96
N LEU A 107 10.12 9.60 0.20
CA LEU A 107 9.52 8.67 1.18
C LEU A 107 8.40 7.84 0.56
N MET A 108 7.65 8.42 -0.37
CA MET A 108 6.59 7.73 -1.11
C MET A 108 7.10 6.98 -2.35
N GLY A 109 8.40 6.94 -2.59
CA GLY A 109 9.03 6.19 -3.69
C GLY A 109 9.22 6.99 -4.99
N GLY A 110 8.96 8.30 -4.98
CA GLY A 110 9.12 9.22 -6.12
C GLY A 110 8.25 8.89 -7.35
N ASP A 111 8.60 9.44 -8.51
CA ASP A 111 7.79 9.36 -9.75
C ASP A 111 7.46 7.92 -10.16
N LYS A 112 8.39 7.00 -9.90
CA LYS A 112 8.22 5.58 -10.20
C LYS A 112 7.17 4.91 -9.34
N SER A 113 6.92 5.44 -8.14
CA SER A 113 5.87 4.94 -7.25
C SER A 113 4.49 5.30 -7.77
N TRP A 114 4.29 6.54 -8.22
CA TRP A 114 3.03 6.96 -8.83
C TRP A 114 2.68 6.12 -10.07
N GLN A 115 3.66 5.92 -10.97
CA GLN A 115 3.46 5.10 -12.18
C GLN A 115 3.09 3.66 -11.80
N TRP A 116 3.84 3.08 -10.87
CA TRP A 116 3.62 1.71 -10.42
C TRP A 116 2.26 1.52 -9.72
N ALA A 117 1.89 2.44 -8.82
CA ALA A 117 0.64 2.37 -8.07
C ALA A 117 -0.58 2.45 -9.01
N ASN A 118 -0.55 3.32 -10.02
CA ASN A 118 -1.60 3.37 -11.05
C ASN A 118 -1.73 2.03 -11.79
N THR A 119 -0.60 1.46 -12.25
CA THR A 119 -0.62 0.14 -12.91
C THR A 119 -1.18 -0.96 -12.02
N VAL A 120 -0.88 -0.95 -10.72
CA VAL A 120 -1.45 -1.93 -9.77
C VAL A 120 -2.97 -1.77 -9.68
N LYS A 121 -3.50 -0.54 -9.59
CA LYS A 121 -4.95 -0.29 -9.52
C LYS A 121 -5.67 -0.67 -10.81
N GLU A 122 -5.09 -0.38 -11.96
CA GLU A 122 -5.63 -0.80 -13.25
C GLU A 122 -5.72 -2.33 -13.33
N LEU A 123 -4.62 -3.03 -13.00
CA LEU A 123 -4.59 -4.49 -13.01
C LEU A 123 -5.59 -5.09 -12.02
N ALA A 124 -5.72 -4.52 -10.82
CA ALA A 124 -6.68 -4.96 -9.82
C ALA A 124 -8.12 -4.90 -10.37
N ARG A 125 -8.49 -3.76 -10.96
CA ARG A 125 -9.80 -3.57 -11.57
C ARG A 125 -10.05 -4.56 -12.71
N ASP A 126 -9.07 -4.74 -13.59
CA ASP A 126 -9.19 -5.66 -14.72
C ASP A 126 -9.34 -7.13 -14.27
N ILE A 127 -8.74 -7.50 -13.13
CA ILE A 127 -8.92 -8.82 -12.50
C ILE A 127 -10.33 -8.94 -11.93
N ASP A 128 -10.80 -7.94 -11.18
CA ASP A 128 -12.13 -7.94 -10.59
C ASP A 128 -13.24 -8.02 -11.65
N GLU A 129 -13.11 -7.25 -12.75
CA GLU A 129 -14.04 -7.27 -13.89
C GLU A 129 -14.12 -8.66 -14.53
N LYS A 130 -12.99 -9.36 -14.67
CA LYS A 130 -12.95 -10.72 -15.24
C LYS A 130 -13.54 -11.78 -14.31
N LEU A 131 -13.37 -11.63 -13.00
CA LEU A 131 -13.85 -12.61 -12.03
C LEU A 131 -15.35 -12.50 -11.74
N ILE A 132 -15.92 -11.29 -11.85
CA ILE A 132 -17.34 -11.02 -11.57
C ILE A 132 -18.19 -11.10 -12.86
N GLY A 133 -17.55 -11.03 -14.02
CA GLY A 133 -18.20 -11.04 -15.34
C GLY A 133 -18.47 -12.41 -15.98
N GLU A 134 -18.15 -13.53 -15.31
CA GLU A 134 -18.53 -14.90 -15.69
C GLU A 134 -19.74 -15.40 -14.87
#